data_AF-A0A4V6KUN9-F1
#
_entry.id   AF-A0A4V6KUN9-F1
#
_cell.length_a   1.000
_cell.length_b   1.000
_cell.length_c   1.000
_cell.angle_alpha   90.00
_cell.angle_beta   90.00
_cell.angle_gamma   90.00
#
_symmetry.space_group_name_H-M   'P 1'
#
loop_
_entity.id
_entity.type
_entity.pdbx_description
1 polymer ?
#
loop_
_entity_poly.entity_id
_entity_poly.type
_entity_poly.pdbx_seq_one_letter_code
_entity_poly.pdbx_strand_id
1 'polypeptide(L)'
;MKRTLMAFLGLCILLQSCDKAETKNPQDDPNKPVPEKPKEGIPEKPSDEGKKPEPAPPPSNNNGIVHGVVNQELSYNKFITLDMNADGKNDLYFTSALVMDSQSHLYFFASSISTSGGKLLLDKGSEMGLNGLWASPLKQGNPIREQMLATTRWSNYMTKAVLLDVIEKVQGNELKGPWVAKDDQYIGVQLLIDNKPHYGWIKVSHQGAQQKLYIVEFAYNLTPSEELLAGQKSR
;
A
#
# COMPACT_ATOMS: atom_id res chain seq x y z
N MET A 1 -19.16 30.77 22.71
CA MET A 1 -19.59 31.51 21.49
C MET A 1 -18.49 32.47 21.06
N LYS A 2 -18.00 32.34 19.82
CA LYS A 2 -17.20 33.28 18.99
C LYS A 2 -16.39 32.42 18.01
N ARG A 3 -16.98 32.08 16.87
CA ARG A 3 -16.96 32.77 15.55
C ARG A 3 -15.69 32.44 14.75
N THR A 4 -15.93 31.51 13.82
CA THR A 4 -15.15 31.03 12.68
C THR A 4 -14.70 32.17 11.76
N LEU A 5 -13.49 32.09 11.21
CA LEU A 5 -13.10 32.81 9.99
C LEU A 5 -12.40 31.83 9.05
N MET A 6 -13.09 31.46 7.97
CA MET A 6 -12.53 30.79 6.80
C MET A 6 -11.84 31.84 5.92
N ALA A 7 -10.64 31.54 5.45
CA ALA A 7 -10.02 32.23 4.32
C ALA A 7 -9.83 31.23 3.18
N PHE A 8 -10.63 31.41 2.13
CA PHE A 8 -10.44 30.82 0.82
C PHE A 8 -9.26 31.53 0.14
N LEU A 9 -8.23 30.79 -0.29
CA LEU A 9 -7.22 31.32 -1.20
C LEU A 9 -7.45 30.68 -2.58
N GLY A 10 -7.84 31.54 -3.53
CA GLY A 10 -8.09 31.18 -4.92
C GLY A 10 -6.80 30.88 -5.68
N LEU A 11 -6.88 29.82 -6.48
CA LEU A 11 -5.87 29.36 -7.43
C LEU A 11 -6.02 30.16 -8.73
N CYS A 12 -5.09 31.07 -9.02
CA CYS A 12 -4.96 31.70 -10.34
C CYS A 12 -3.84 31.00 -11.12
N ILE A 13 -4.20 30.23 -12.14
CA ILE A 13 -3.26 29.67 -13.11
C ILE A 13 -3.10 30.67 -14.25
N LEU A 14 -1.91 31.25 -14.38
CA LEU A 14 -1.50 32.03 -15.55
C LEU A 14 -1.07 31.08 -16.66
N LEU A 15 -1.78 31.12 -17.79
CA LEU A 15 -1.37 30.52 -19.06
C LEU A 15 -0.28 31.38 -19.68
N GLN A 16 0.94 30.84 -19.82
CA GLN A 16 1.99 31.45 -20.65
C GLN A 16 1.91 30.90 -22.07
N SER A 17 1.74 31.83 -23.01
CA SER A 17 1.81 31.64 -24.46
C SER A 17 3.23 31.28 -24.89
N CYS A 18 3.38 30.25 -25.73
CA CYS A 18 4.63 29.93 -26.42
C CYS A 18 4.73 30.73 -27.73
N ASP A 19 5.62 31.72 -27.78
CA ASP A 19 6.04 32.34 -29.03
C ASP A 19 7.15 31.49 -29.70
N LYS A 20 6.86 31.01 -30.91
CA LYS A 20 7.83 30.35 -31.80
C LYS A 20 8.71 31.41 -32.45
N ALA A 21 10.02 31.36 -32.17
CA ALA A 21 11.03 32.03 -32.96
C ALA A 21 11.42 31.16 -34.17
N GLU A 22 11.12 31.66 -35.36
CA GLU A 22 11.46 31.08 -36.65
C GLU A 22 12.90 31.49 -37.02
N THR A 23 13.84 30.54 -37.02
CA THR A 23 15.20 30.76 -37.52
C THR A 23 15.29 30.26 -38.95
N LYS A 24 15.41 31.18 -39.91
CA LYS A 24 15.75 30.87 -41.30
C LYS A 24 17.25 30.65 -41.40
N ASN A 25 17.65 29.49 -41.93
CA ASN A 25 19.02 29.22 -42.35
C ASN A 25 19.08 29.18 -43.90
N PRO A 26 20.04 29.83 -44.56
CA PRO A 26 20.17 29.84 -46.01
C PRO A 26 21.09 28.71 -46.51
N GLN A 27 20.85 28.34 -47.77
CA GLN A 27 21.62 27.43 -48.65
C GLN A 27 21.14 25.98 -48.70
N ASP A 28 20.17 25.73 -49.59
CA ASP A 28 20.01 24.43 -50.24
C ASP A 28 20.24 24.59 -51.75
N ASP A 29 21.26 23.90 -52.24
CA ASP A 29 21.59 23.70 -53.65
C ASP A 29 20.70 22.58 -54.21
N PRO A 30 19.82 22.84 -55.20
CA PRO A 30 18.80 21.88 -55.61
C PRO A 30 19.30 20.70 -56.46
N ASN A 31 20.60 20.54 -56.71
CA ASN A 31 21.12 19.51 -57.62
C ASN A 31 22.12 18.50 -57.02
N LYS A 32 22.15 18.31 -55.70
CA LYS A 32 22.99 17.27 -55.10
C LYS A 32 22.24 15.92 -55.03
N PRO A 33 22.71 14.85 -55.69
CA PRO A 33 22.13 13.52 -55.55
C PRO A 33 22.33 13.00 -54.12
N VAL A 34 21.24 12.53 -53.51
CA VAL A 34 21.19 12.00 -52.15
C VAL A 34 21.81 10.59 -52.13
N PRO A 35 22.81 10.30 -51.28
CA PRO A 35 23.30 8.93 -51.10
C PRO A 35 22.28 8.09 -50.33
N GLU A 36 21.97 6.90 -50.87
CA GLU A 36 21.12 5.91 -50.21
C GLU A 36 21.68 5.51 -48.84
N LYS A 37 20.83 5.62 -47.82
CA LYS A 37 21.15 5.28 -46.43
C LYS A 37 21.10 3.74 -46.27
N PRO A 38 22.11 3.10 -45.66
CA PRO A 38 22.07 1.66 -45.38
C PRO A 38 20.93 1.34 -44.41
N LYS A 39 20.19 0.24 -44.68
CA LYS A 39 19.17 -0.29 -43.77
C LYS A 39 19.86 -0.84 -42.51
N GLU A 40 19.82 -0.07 -41.42
CA GLU A 40 20.13 -0.59 -40.08
C GLU A 40 19.03 -1.54 -39.64
N GLY A 41 19.43 -2.76 -39.26
CA GLY A 41 18.54 -3.77 -38.69
C GLY A 41 17.99 -3.30 -37.35
N ILE A 42 16.68 -3.43 -37.18
CA ILE A 42 15.98 -3.22 -35.92
C ILE A 42 16.47 -4.27 -34.93
N PRO A 43 17.05 -3.90 -33.77
CA PRO A 43 17.36 -4.87 -32.73
C PRO A 43 16.05 -5.40 -32.14
N GLU A 44 15.90 -6.72 -32.15
CA GLU A 44 14.80 -7.42 -31.50
C GLU A 44 14.73 -7.01 -30.02
N LYS A 45 13.57 -6.48 -29.65
CA LYS A 45 13.20 -6.17 -28.28
C LYS A 45 13.17 -7.48 -27.49
N PRO A 46 13.89 -7.62 -26.36
CA PRO A 46 13.76 -8.82 -25.53
C PRO A 46 12.34 -8.84 -24.96
N SER A 47 11.58 -9.85 -25.37
CA SER A 47 10.28 -10.22 -24.82
C SER A 47 10.50 -10.90 -23.48
N ASP A 48 10.81 -10.11 -22.46
CA ASP A 48 10.63 -10.55 -21.08
C ASP A 48 9.15 -10.35 -20.74
N GLU A 49 8.33 -11.33 -21.17
CA GLU A 49 6.96 -11.47 -20.71
C GLU A 49 7.01 -11.70 -19.20
N GLY A 50 6.90 -10.60 -18.45
CA GLY A 50 6.73 -10.60 -17.02
C GLY A 50 5.63 -11.56 -16.64
N LYS A 51 6.04 -12.69 -16.04
CA LYS A 51 5.17 -13.73 -15.50
C LYS A 51 4.14 -13.04 -14.61
N LYS A 52 2.87 -13.05 -15.05
CA LYS A 52 1.73 -12.56 -14.26
C LYS A 52 1.85 -13.20 -12.87
N PRO A 53 1.83 -12.44 -11.76
CA PRO A 53 1.92 -13.03 -10.44
C PRO A 53 0.80 -14.07 -10.31
N GLU A 54 1.22 -15.30 -10.02
CA GLU A 54 0.32 -16.43 -9.83
C GLU A 54 -0.66 -16.08 -8.71
N PRO A 55 -1.98 -16.30 -8.90
CA PRO A 55 -2.94 -16.03 -7.85
C PRO A 55 -2.54 -16.81 -6.60
N ALA A 56 -2.64 -16.17 -5.43
CA ALA A 56 -2.37 -16.81 -4.15
C ALA A 56 -3.14 -18.13 -4.04
N PRO A 57 -2.55 -19.20 -3.49
CA PRO A 57 -3.25 -20.47 -3.31
C PRO A 57 -4.54 -20.25 -2.50
N PRO A 58 -5.63 -20.97 -2.82
CA PRO A 58 -6.88 -20.85 -2.09
C PRO A 58 -6.65 -21.21 -0.63
N PRO A 59 -7.27 -20.49 0.31
CA PRO A 59 -6.92 -20.65 1.70
C PRO A 59 -7.48 -21.97 2.26
N SER A 60 -6.72 -22.65 3.14
CA SER A 60 -7.10 -23.93 3.74
C SER A 60 -7.94 -23.71 5.00
N ASN A 61 -8.95 -24.57 5.24
CA ASN A 61 -9.77 -24.57 6.44
C ASN A 61 -9.52 -25.85 7.27
N ASN A 62 -8.78 -25.74 8.38
CA ASN A 62 -8.88 -26.74 9.45
C ASN A 62 -9.33 -26.04 10.75
N ASN A 63 -10.22 -26.68 11.52
CA ASN A 63 -10.74 -26.16 12.80
C ASN A 63 -11.41 -24.77 12.72
N GLY A 64 -12.00 -24.40 11.58
CA GLY A 64 -12.67 -23.11 11.44
C GLY A 64 -11.73 -21.92 11.31
N ILE A 65 -10.43 -22.14 11.10
CA ILE A 65 -9.48 -21.09 10.78
C ILE A 65 -9.11 -21.23 9.31
N VAL A 66 -9.26 -20.13 8.58
CA VAL A 66 -8.85 -20.00 7.19
C VAL A 66 -7.46 -19.37 7.17
N HIS A 67 -6.52 -19.97 6.44
CA HIS A 67 -5.14 -19.49 6.32
C HIS A 67 -4.73 -19.40 4.85
N GLY A 68 -4.05 -18.31 4.49
CA GLY A 68 -3.56 -18.05 3.14
C GLY A 68 -2.14 -17.50 3.12
N VAL A 69 -1.38 -17.83 2.07
CA VAL A 69 0.00 -17.37 1.85
C VAL A 69 0.02 -16.32 0.75
N VAL A 70 0.75 -15.23 0.99
CA VAL A 70 0.90 -14.11 0.05
C VAL A 70 2.33 -14.04 -0.47
N ASN A 71 3.30 -13.88 0.45
CA ASN A 71 4.74 -13.79 0.21
C ASN A 71 5.15 -12.80 -0.90
N GLN A 72 4.66 -11.57 -0.81
CA GLN A 72 4.95 -10.50 -1.78
C GLN A 72 5.67 -9.32 -1.14
N GLU A 73 6.68 -8.80 -1.83
CA GLU A 73 7.35 -7.55 -1.48
C GLU A 73 6.43 -6.36 -1.83
N LEU A 74 6.20 -5.47 -0.87
CA LEU A 74 5.52 -4.21 -1.09
C LEU A 74 6.55 -3.16 -1.55
N SER A 75 6.77 -3.10 -2.86
CA SER A 75 7.66 -2.10 -3.47
C SER A 75 6.93 -0.81 -3.85
N TYR A 76 7.69 0.23 -4.19
CA TYR A 76 7.14 1.53 -4.61
C TYR A 76 6.14 1.43 -5.77
N ASN A 77 5.00 2.13 -5.65
CA ASN A 77 3.90 2.17 -6.60
C ASN A 77 3.32 0.80 -6.98
N LYS A 78 3.51 -0.23 -6.15
CA LYS A 78 2.85 -1.52 -6.31
C LYS A 78 1.60 -1.61 -5.44
N PHE A 79 0.66 -2.42 -5.91
CA PHE A 79 -0.55 -2.77 -5.19
C PHE A 79 -0.53 -4.25 -4.90
N ILE A 80 -0.72 -4.62 -3.63
CA ILE A 80 -1.04 -5.98 -3.24
C ILE A 80 -2.48 -5.93 -2.75
N THR A 81 -3.38 -6.64 -3.41
CA THR A 81 -4.78 -6.76 -3.00
C THR A 81 -5.01 -8.13 -2.36
N LEU A 82 -5.79 -8.18 -1.29
CA LEU A 82 -6.17 -9.42 -0.62
C LEU A 82 -7.69 -9.57 -0.70
N ASP A 83 -8.14 -10.66 -1.28
CA ASP A 83 -9.47 -11.24 -1.12
C ASP A 83 -9.29 -12.41 -0.13
N MET A 84 -9.42 -12.11 1.16
CA MET A 84 -9.12 -13.05 2.24
C MET A 84 -10.21 -14.10 2.38
N ASN A 85 -11.48 -13.72 2.15
CA ASN A 85 -12.64 -14.60 2.26
C ASN A 85 -12.98 -15.36 0.96
N ALA A 86 -12.26 -15.08 -0.13
CA ALA A 86 -12.44 -15.67 -1.46
C ALA A 86 -13.84 -15.46 -2.04
N ASP A 87 -14.45 -14.30 -1.77
CA ASP A 87 -15.79 -13.95 -2.28
C ASP A 87 -15.77 -13.28 -3.67
N GLY A 88 -14.57 -13.12 -4.25
CA GLY A 88 -14.35 -12.48 -5.54
C GLY A 88 -14.21 -10.96 -5.45
N LYS A 89 -14.25 -10.37 -4.25
CA LYS A 89 -14.00 -8.95 -3.99
C LYS A 89 -12.81 -8.81 -3.07
N ASN A 90 -11.92 -7.90 -3.43
CA ASN A 90 -10.79 -7.60 -2.57
C ASN A 90 -11.27 -6.92 -1.27
N ASP A 91 -10.84 -7.44 -0.13
CA ASP A 91 -11.10 -6.92 1.20
C ASP A 91 -10.22 -5.70 1.52
N LEU A 92 -8.93 -5.83 1.19
CA LEU A 92 -7.86 -4.92 1.59
C LEU A 92 -6.87 -4.72 0.45
N TYR A 93 -6.19 -3.57 0.45
CA TYR A 93 -5.00 -3.36 -0.37
C TYR A 93 -3.85 -2.79 0.45
N PHE A 94 -2.64 -3.09 -0.01
CA PHE A 94 -1.39 -2.51 0.45
C PHE A 94 -0.77 -1.75 -0.72
N THR A 95 -0.26 -0.56 -0.44
CA THR A 95 0.46 0.24 -1.42
C THR A 95 1.41 1.23 -0.75
N SER A 96 2.09 2.02 -1.56
CA SER A 96 2.90 3.14 -1.13
C SER A 96 2.45 4.44 -1.79
N ALA A 97 2.58 5.57 -1.10
CA ALA A 97 2.36 6.88 -1.70
C ALA A 97 3.49 7.85 -1.34
N LEU A 98 3.96 8.58 -2.34
CA LEU A 98 4.87 9.71 -2.14
C LEU A 98 4.05 10.95 -1.79
N VAL A 99 4.40 11.60 -0.69
CA VAL A 99 3.80 12.85 -0.22
C VAL A 99 4.93 13.85 -0.04
N MET A 100 4.76 15.02 -0.65
CA MET A 100 5.73 16.10 -0.55
C MET A 100 5.15 17.18 0.35
N ASP A 101 5.88 17.51 1.42
CA ASP A 101 5.66 18.71 2.21
C ASP A 101 6.95 19.55 2.28
N SER A 102 7.37 19.96 3.48
CA SER A 102 8.74 20.37 3.75
C SER A 102 9.80 19.30 3.43
N GLN A 103 9.41 18.02 3.41
CA GLN A 103 10.26 16.86 3.14
C GLN A 103 9.54 15.88 2.20
N SER A 104 10.31 14.99 1.58
CA SER A 104 9.80 13.89 0.75
C SER A 104 9.51 12.70 1.64
N HIS A 105 8.25 12.30 1.72
CA HIS A 105 7.76 11.17 2.51
C HIS A 105 7.26 10.06 1.59
N LEU A 106 7.81 8.86 1.73
CA LEU A 106 7.26 7.65 1.14
C LEU A 106 6.55 6.83 2.24
N TYR A 107 5.22 6.89 2.22
CA TYR A 107 4.38 6.11 3.14
C TYR A 107 4.06 4.74 2.57
N PHE A 108 4.25 3.69 3.35
CA PHE A 108 3.69 2.36 3.10
C PHE A 108 2.48 2.16 3.98
N PHE A 109 1.35 1.74 3.40
CA PHE A 109 0.10 1.61 4.15
C PHE A 109 -0.81 0.52 3.60
N ALA A 110 -1.74 0.08 4.44
CA ALA A 110 -2.88 -0.74 4.08
C ALA A 110 -4.17 0.07 4.19
N SER A 111 -5.20 -0.29 3.42
CA SER A 111 -6.55 0.28 3.59
C SER A 111 -7.63 -0.65 3.07
N SER A 112 -8.85 -0.40 3.52
CA SER A 112 -10.05 -1.09 3.05
C SER A 112 -10.44 -0.60 1.65
N ILE A 113 -10.94 -1.51 0.82
CA ILE A 113 -11.38 -1.19 -0.56
C ILE A 113 -12.85 -0.77 -0.60
N SER A 114 -13.67 -1.19 0.37
CA SER A 114 -15.11 -0.91 0.40
C SER A 114 -15.61 -0.73 1.82
N THR A 115 -16.84 -0.22 1.96
CA THR A 115 -17.50 -0.08 3.26
C THR A 115 -17.83 -1.43 3.90
N SER A 116 -17.95 -2.49 3.09
CA SER A 116 -18.11 -3.88 3.52
C SER A 116 -16.78 -4.65 3.58
N GLY A 117 -15.67 -4.03 3.19
CA GLY A 117 -14.37 -4.68 3.16
C GLY A 117 -13.76 -4.83 4.55
N GLY A 118 -12.58 -5.43 4.61
CA GLY A 118 -11.85 -5.62 5.86
C GLY A 118 -11.54 -4.29 6.56
N LYS A 119 -11.56 -4.31 7.89
CA LYS A 119 -11.01 -3.24 8.74
C LYS A 119 -9.67 -3.66 9.30
N LEU A 120 -8.83 -2.67 9.57
CA LEU A 120 -7.49 -2.82 10.12
C LEU A 120 -7.46 -2.27 11.54
N LEU A 121 -6.67 -2.91 12.40
CA LEU A 121 -6.44 -2.44 13.76
C LEU A 121 -5.42 -1.30 13.77
N LEU A 122 -5.81 -0.15 14.30
CA LEU A 122 -5.02 1.08 14.32
C LEU A 122 -4.71 1.50 15.76
N ASP A 123 -3.57 2.15 15.96
CA ASP A 123 -3.32 2.89 17.20
C ASP A 123 -4.20 4.14 17.24
N LYS A 124 -4.68 4.50 18.44
CA LYS A 124 -5.30 5.79 18.72
C LYS A 124 -4.18 6.80 18.87
N GLY A 125 -4.12 7.76 17.96
CA GLY A 125 -3.10 8.80 17.96
C GLY A 125 -3.45 9.93 17.03
N SER A 126 -2.50 10.84 16.85
CA SER A 126 -2.61 11.91 15.86
C SER A 126 -2.65 11.33 14.46
N GLU A 127 -3.56 11.85 13.64
CA GLU A 127 -3.55 11.57 12.22
C GLU A 127 -2.25 12.04 11.59
N MET A 128 -1.79 11.27 10.62
CA MET A 128 -0.61 11.55 9.82
C MET A 128 -1.02 12.08 8.45
N GLY A 129 -0.03 12.29 7.58
CA GLY A 129 -0.29 12.47 6.16
C GLY A 129 -1.25 11.40 5.62
N LEU A 130 -2.00 11.75 4.57
CA LEU A 130 -2.93 10.87 3.87
C LEU A 130 -4.18 10.45 4.69
N ASN A 131 -4.59 11.21 5.71
CA ASN A 131 -5.67 10.82 6.64
C ASN A 131 -5.42 9.43 7.25
N GLY A 132 -4.15 9.16 7.56
CA GLY A 132 -3.68 7.87 8.05
C GLY A 132 -3.44 7.84 9.55
N LEU A 133 -3.49 6.64 10.12
CA LEU A 133 -3.01 6.34 11.47
C LEU A 133 -2.04 5.17 11.40
N TRP A 134 -1.19 5.01 12.39
CA TRP A 134 -0.35 3.84 12.50
C TRP A 134 -1.19 2.57 12.65
N ALA A 135 -0.87 1.55 11.85
CA ALA A 135 -1.34 0.19 12.13
C ALA A 135 -0.67 -0.29 13.42
N SER A 136 -1.44 -0.91 14.32
CA SER A 136 -0.90 -1.39 15.59
C SER A 136 -0.17 -2.74 15.37
N PRO A 137 1.15 -2.84 15.60
CA PRO A 137 1.84 -4.12 15.48
C PRO A 137 1.52 -5.03 16.67
N LEU A 138 1.04 -6.22 16.35
CA LEU A 138 0.77 -7.29 17.30
C LEU A 138 1.89 -8.32 17.25
N LYS A 139 2.29 -8.83 18.42
CA LYS A 139 3.16 -9.99 18.55
C LYS A 139 2.34 -11.26 18.41
N GLN A 140 3.02 -12.36 18.07
CA GLN A 140 2.42 -13.68 18.11
C GLN A 140 1.76 -13.95 19.48
N GLY A 141 0.57 -14.53 19.46
CA GLY A 141 -0.20 -14.83 20.66
C GLY A 141 -1.03 -13.66 21.21
N ASN A 142 -0.90 -12.44 20.68
CA ASN A 142 -1.81 -11.36 21.08
C ASN A 142 -3.25 -11.69 20.63
N PRO A 143 -4.26 -11.52 21.51
CA PRO A 143 -5.65 -11.77 21.15
C PRO A 143 -6.17 -10.69 20.20
N ILE A 144 -7.02 -11.10 19.24
CA ILE A 144 -7.70 -10.22 18.29
C ILE A 144 -9.19 -10.48 18.38
N ARG A 145 -9.94 -9.44 18.75
CA ARG A 145 -11.38 -9.50 19.06
C ARG A 145 -12.03 -8.12 18.94
N GLU A 146 -13.34 -8.03 19.18
CA GLU A 146 -14.09 -6.76 19.10
C GLU A 146 -13.47 -5.67 19.98
N GLN A 147 -13.29 -5.98 21.26
CA GLN A 147 -12.71 -5.07 22.23
C GLN A 147 -11.21 -5.32 22.38
N MET A 148 -10.47 -4.53 21.62
CA MET A 148 -9.01 -4.45 21.71
C MET A 148 -8.57 -3.51 22.85
N LEU A 149 -7.27 -3.27 22.95
CA LEU A 149 -6.68 -2.38 23.95
C LEU A 149 -7.30 -0.97 23.87
N ALA A 150 -7.39 -0.29 25.01
CA ALA A 150 -7.95 1.06 25.09
C ALA A 150 -7.25 2.08 24.16
N THR A 151 -6.02 1.79 23.76
CA THR A 151 -5.19 2.59 22.84
C THR A 151 -5.37 2.23 21.37
N THR A 152 -6.30 1.35 21.01
CA THR A 152 -6.48 0.88 19.62
C THR A 152 -7.93 1.01 19.14
N ARG A 153 -8.12 1.10 17.82
CA ARG A 153 -9.46 1.14 17.19
C ARG A 153 -9.46 0.42 15.84
N TRP A 154 -10.62 -0.12 15.46
CA TRP A 154 -10.84 -0.57 14.09
C TRP A 154 -10.94 0.63 13.14
N SER A 155 -10.35 0.49 11.95
CA SER A 155 -10.37 1.51 10.90
C SER A 155 -11.79 1.77 10.38
N ASN A 156 -12.08 3.01 9.98
CA ASN A 156 -13.24 3.31 9.15
C ASN A 156 -12.90 3.13 7.66
N TYR A 157 -13.93 3.16 6.80
CA TYR A 157 -13.74 3.18 5.35
C TYR A 157 -12.74 4.28 4.94
N MET A 158 -11.82 3.95 4.02
CA MET A 158 -10.76 4.81 3.49
C MET A 158 -9.69 5.27 4.49
N THR A 159 -9.79 4.91 5.78
CA THR A 159 -8.70 5.20 6.73
C THR A 159 -7.47 4.38 6.33
N LYS A 160 -6.30 5.01 6.29
CA LYS A 160 -5.05 4.32 5.96
C LYS A 160 -4.37 3.85 7.24
N ALA A 161 -4.07 2.55 7.29
CA ALA A 161 -3.23 1.94 8.29
C ALA A 161 -1.78 2.04 7.82
N VAL A 162 -1.10 3.11 8.21
CA VAL A 162 0.29 3.35 7.83
C VAL A 162 1.18 2.39 8.59
N LEU A 163 2.10 1.77 7.87
CA LEU A 163 3.07 0.81 8.39
C LEU A 163 4.41 1.53 8.60
N LEU A 164 4.88 2.23 7.58
CA LEU A 164 6.20 2.85 7.56
C LEU A 164 6.13 4.22 6.87
N ASP A 165 6.87 5.19 7.41
CA ASP A 165 7.16 6.48 6.78
C ASP A 165 8.66 6.56 6.52
N VAL A 166 9.03 6.67 5.25
CA VAL A 166 10.42 6.80 4.81
C VAL A 166 10.66 8.23 4.36
N ILE A 167 11.52 8.93 5.08
CA ILE A 167 11.85 10.33 4.82
C ILE A 167 13.22 10.38 4.15
N GLU A 168 13.28 10.94 2.95
CA GLU A 168 14.53 11.11 2.24
C GLU A 168 15.37 12.24 2.89
N LYS A 169 16.63 11.96 3.23
CA LYS A 169 17.60 12.96 3.69
C LYS A 169 18.90 12.84 2.91
N VAL A 170 19.68 13.91 2.95
CA VAL A 170 21.02 13.99 2.32
C VAL A 170 21.97 12.88 2.82
N GLN A 171 21.86 12.46 4.09
CA GLN A 171 22.72 11.44 4.70
C GLN A 171 22.11 10.03 4.71
N GLY A 172 21.04 9.81 3.93
CA GLY A 172 20.30 8.55 3.87
C GLY A 172 18.89 8.67 4.43
N ASN A 173 18.08 7.65 4.20
CA ASN A 173 16.67 7.66 4.57
C ASN A 173 16.48 7.56 6.10
N GLU A 174 15.59 8.38 6.64
CA GLU A 174 15.09 8.26 8.02
C GLU A 174 13.79 7.42 8.00
N LEU A 175 13.72 6.37 8.81
CA LEU A 175 12.54 5.51 8.93
C LEU A 175 11.75 5.87 10.19
N LYS A 176 10.44 6.06 10.07
CA LYS A 176 9.52 6.34 11.19
C LYS A 176 8.37 5.34 11.23
N GLY A 177 7.88 5.12 12.45
CA GLY A 177 6.69 4.32 12.72
C GLY A 177 6.95 3.13 13.65
N PRO A 178 5.88 2.50 14.17
CA PRO A 178 6.00 1.38 15.10
C PRO A 178 6.47 0.08 14.42
N TRP A 179 6.47 0.03 13.09
CA TRP A 179 6.93 -1.11 12.28
C TRP A 179 8.40 -1.03 11.87
N VAL A 180 9.16 -0.02 12.30
CA VAL A 180 10.60 0.05 12.02
C VAL A 180 11.30 -1.16 12.64
N ALA A 181 12.04 -1.91 11.81
CA ALA A 181 12.75 -3.14 12.18
C ALA A 181 11.86 -4.17 12.91
N LYS A 182 10.60 -4.31 12.48
CA LYS A 182 9.67 -5.32 12.96
C LYS A 182 9.58 -6.46 11.96
N ASP A 183 10.37 -7.50 12.21
CA ASP A 183 10.24 -8.75 11.49
C ASP A 183 9.06 -9.54 12.06
N ASP A 184 8.29 -10.15 11.16
CA ASP A 184 7.30 -11.18 11.49
C ASP A 184 6.26 -10.77 12.55
N GLN A 185 5.78 -9.54 12.47
CA GLN A 185 4.68 -9.02 13.30
C GLN A 185 3.34 -9.10 12.56
N TYR A 186 2.25 -8.84 13.29
CA TYR A 186 0.89 -9.04 12.81
C TYR A 186 0.07 -7.76 12.86
N ILE A 187 -0.72 -7.50 11.83
CA ILE A 187 -1.79 -6.49 11.86
C ILE A 187 -3.08 -7.22 12.17
N GLY A 188 -3.85 -6.75 13.14
CA GLY A 188 -5.20 -7.26 13.37
C GLY A 188 -6.17 -6.84 12.26
N VAL A 189 -7.02 -7.76 11.81
CA VAL A 189 -8.07 -7.49 10.83
C VAL A 189 -9.45 -7.91 11.34
N GLN A 190 -10.48 -7.20 10.88
CA GLN A 190 -11.89 -7.57 11.04
C GLN A 190 -12.52 -7.63 9.64
N LEU A 191 -12.88 -8.83 9.19
CA LEU A 191 -13.64 -9.04 7.95
C LEU A 191 -15.14 -8.98 8.26
N LEU A 192 -15.96 -8.60 7.28
CA LEU A 192 -17.41 -8.62 7.39
C LEU A 192 -17.97 -9.70 6.44
N ILE A 193 -18.27 -10.88 6.98
CA ILE A 193 -18.83 -12.01 6.22
C ILE A 193 -20.27 -12.20 6.68
N ASP A 194 -21.22 -12.19 5.74
CA ASP A 194 -22.66 -12.23 6.04
C ASP A 194 -23.11 -11.19 7.09
N ASN A 195 -22.55 -9.97 7.02
CA ASN A 195 -22.76 -8.88 7.98
C ASN A 195 -22.34 -9.19 9.43
N LYS A 196 -21.51 -10.21 9.64
CA LYS A 196 -20.95 -10.53 10.95
C LYS A 196 -19.43 -10.31 10.95
N PRO A 197 -18.86 -9.81 12.06
CA PRO A 197 -17.42 -9.58 12.12
C PRO A 197 -16.66 -10.91 12.29
N HIS A 198 -15.56 -11.07 11.56
CA HIS A 198 -14.64 -12.20 11.68
C HIS A 198 -13.23 -11.68 11.94
N TYR A 199 -12.59 -12.17 13.00
CA TYR A 199 -11.28 -11.68 13.43
C TYR A 199 -10.16 -12.47 12.79
N GLY A 200 -9.13 -11.73 12.38
CA GLY A 200 -7.97 -12.28 11.71
C GLY A 200 -6.70 -11.50 11.96
N TRP A 201 -5.64 -11.96 11.32
CA TRP A 201 -4.35 -11.28 11.29
C TRP A 201 -3.74 -11.33 9.89
N ILE A 202 -2.89 -10.35 9.58
CA ILE A 202 -1.98 -10.35 8.43
C ILE A 202 -0.56 -10.25 8.95
N LYS A 203 0.32 -11.17 8.54
CA LYS A 203 1.74 -11.15 8.90
C LYS A 203 2.49 -10.22 7.95
N VAL A 204 3.21 -9.27 8.52
CA VAL A 204 4.04 -8.29 7.83
C VAL A 204 5.46 -8.34 8.38
N SER A 205 6.44 -8.30 7.49
CA SER A 205 7.86 -8.38 7.84
C SER A 205 8.61 -7.20 7.24
N HIS A 206 9.23 -6.37 8.09
CA HIS A 206 10.05 -5.25 7.68
C HIS A 206 11.53 -5.53 7.92
N GLN A 207 12.20 -5.97 6.86
CA GLN A 207 13.63 -6.26 6.85
C GLN A 207 14.42 -4.94 6.82
N GLY A 208 14.65 -4.35 8.01
CA GLY A 208 15.21 -3.02 8.16
C GLY A 208 16.56 -2.80 7.45
N ALA A 209 17.42 -3.81 7.44
CA ALA A 209 18.72 -3.73 6.76
C ALA A 209 18.60 -3.59 5.23
N GLN A 210 17.54 -4.15 4.64
CA GLN A 210 17.28 -4.09 3.20
C GLN A 210 16.26 -3.02 2.83
N GLN A 211 15.64 -2.36 3.83
CA GLN A 211 14.51 -1.44 3.67
C GLN A 211 13.35 -2.05 2.88
N LYS A 212 13.08 -3.34 3.10
CA LYS A 212 12.03 -4.09 2.40
C LYS A 212 10.89 -4.43 3.32
N LEU A 213 9.67 -4.26 2.83
CA LEU A 213 8.44 -4.63 3.52
C LEU A 213 7.75 -5.77 2.77
N TYR A 214 7.37 -6.81 3.48
CA TYR A 214 6.72 -7.99 2.91
C TYR A 214 5.36 -8.23 3.53
N ILE A 215 4.39 -8.56 2.68
CA ILE A 215 3.09 -9.13 3.09
C ILE A 215 3.21 -10.64 2.95
N VAL A 216 3.23 -11.35 4.06
CA VAL A 216 3.72 -12.75 4.10
C VAL A 216 2.56 -13.73 3.99
N GLU A 217 1.58 -13.60 4.88
CA GLU A 217 0.47 -14.55 5.01
C GLU A 217 -0.65 -13.92 5.86
N PHE A 218 -1.81 -14.56 5.89
CA PHE A 218 -2.93 -14.13 6.70
C PHE A 218 -3.70 -15.33 7.28
N ALA A 219 -4.48 -15.09 8.32
CA ALA A 219 -5.52 -16.01 8.74
C ALA A 219 -6.71 -15.29 9.37
N TYR A 220 -7.88 -15.93 9.39
CA TYR A 220 -9.05 -15.45 10.13
C TYR A 220 -9.92 -16.61 10.64
N ASN A 221 -10.73 -16.33 11.65
CA ASN A 221 -11.68 -17.28 12.23
C ASN A 221 -13.02 -17.24 11.47
N LEU A 222 -13.48 -18.38 10.97
CA LEU A 222 -14.78 -18.54 10.30
C LEU A 222 -15.96 -18.50 11.27
N THR A 223 -15.72 -18.65 12.57
CA THR A 223 -16.78 -18.45 13.56
C THR A 223 -16.90 -16.94 13.83
N PRO A 224 -18.07 -16.32 13.59
CA PRO A 224 -18.21 -14.89 13.76
C PRO A 224 -17.98 -14.47 15.21
N SER A 225 -17.36 -13.30 15.39
CA SER A 225 -17.03 -12.67 16.67
C SER A 225 -16.07 -13.45 17.58
N GLU A 226 -15.59 -14.62 17.16
CA GLU A 226 -14.66 -15.43 17.95
C GLU A 226 -13.25 -14.86 17.91
N GLU A 227 -12.59 -14.87 19.07
CA GLU A 227 -11.21 -14.43 19.21
C GLU A 227 -10.28 -15.29 18.34
N LEU A 228 -9.26 -14.65 17.77
CA LEU A 228 -8.12 -15.34 17.16
C LEU A 228 -6.82 -14.78 17.72
N LEU A 229 -5.88 -15.65 18.06
CA LEU A 229 -4.55 -15.19 18.47
C LEU A 229 -3.72 -14.85 17.22
N ALA A 230 -2.99 -13.74 17.27
CA ALA A 230 -2.05 -13.36 16.22
C ALA A 230 -1.06 -14.50 15.92
N GLY A 231 -0.93 -14.89 14.65
CA GLY A 231 -0.09 -16.00 14.21
C GLY A 231 -0.68 -17.39 14.44
N GLN A 232 -1.86 -17.52 15.05
CA GLN A 232 -2.57 -18.79 15.15
C GLN A 232 -3.00 -19.26 13.76
N LYS A 233 -2.65 -20.51 13.44
CA LYS A 233 -3.06 -21.21 12.22
C LYS A 233 -3.76 -22.49 12.61
N SER A 234 -4.51 -23.05 11.67
CA SER A 234 -5.02 -24.40 11.82
C SER A 234 -3.85 -25.38 11.89
N ARG A 235 -3.87 -26.33 12.83
CA ARG A 235 -2.86 -27.40 12.90
C ARG A 235 -2.94 -28.32 11.69
#